data_AF-A0A350WVZ5-F1
#
_entry.id   AF-A0A350WVZ5-F1
#
_cell.length_a   1.000
_cell.length_b   1.000
_cell.length_c   1.000
_cell.angle_alpha   90.00
_cell.angle_beta   90.00
_cell.angle_gamma   90.00
#
_symmetry.space_group_name_H-M   'P 1'
#
loop_
_entity.id
_entity.type
_entity.pdbx_description
1 polymer ?
#
loop_
_entity_poly.entity_id
_entity_poly.type
_entity_poly.pdbx_seq_one_letter_code
_entity_poly.pdbx_strand_id
1 'polypeptide(L)'
;MNGQKERLMVLDMLAEGKITADEAEQLFKAMEEETQKTTADETPASDSAEWVPGLSHLSNLSGLSSLSLLSNLSSLSPLSPADPESPRNARTRDLLGALKEAGIDHVTMSDLQEMKIHNLSADYVREMRGLGVQPDGIGEWIHLRIHEISPRYVRDLRDVGVTDLDVEELVDLYLQGVSAKFIGGLRELGIQDLDIDEIKELNNHDISPKFIAEMRSLGFKDLDVDELVELANHDVSPRFVAELRDLGLKELDVDELVELANHDVSPKFIAELRALGFDGFDVDDLVELANHDVKPELIAAMRDLGFKDLSVDEYVDLVNQGVSVHYVRSMVEAGLKGLSVDDLEELKIHNVSPKFVREVLDMGFKGVDVEHLVELSIHHVTPRFIRDVREKLGEDLTLEQILDIRLHGIDEDLMEALQSAGVKIKKNVRIRS
;
A
#
# COMPACT_ATOMS: atom_id res chain seq x y z
N MET A 1 26.64 -6.75 5.86
CA MET A 1 26.68 -6.09 4.54
C MET A 1 27.56 -6.83 3.50
N ASN A 2 28.42 -7.81 3.84
CA ASN A 2 29.34 -8.41 2.86
C ASN A 2 28.72 -9.46 1.91
N GLY A 3 27.75 -10.26 2.40
CA GLY A 3 27.24 -11.41 1.64
C GLY A 3 26.42 -11.09 0.38
N GLN A 4 25.80 -9.90 0.29
CA GLN A 4 25.07 -9.50 -0.92
C GLN A 4 26.02 -9.18 -2.09
N LYS A 5 27.17 -8.55 -1.80
CA LYS A 5 28.17 -8.20 -2.81
C LYS A 5 28.88 -9.45 -3.36
N GLU A 6 29.18 -10.41 -2.49
CA GLU A 6 29.78 -11.69 -2.88
C GLU A 6 28.81 -12.54 -3.72
N ARG A 7 27.51 -12.53 -3.40
CA ARG A 7 26.49 -13.23 -4.20
C ARG A 7 26.37 -12.64 -5.61
N LEU A 8 26.41 -11.31 -5.72
CA LEU A 8 26.42 -10.61 -7.01
C LEU A 8 27.66 -10.97 -7.85
N MET A 9 28.84 -11.09 -7.23
CA MET A 9 30.05 -11.53 -7.95
C MET A 9 29.96 -12.96 -8.46
N VAL A 10 29.35 -13.89 -7.70
CA VAL A 10 29.13 -15.26 -8.18
C VAL A 10 28.15 -15.28 -9.36
N LEU A 11 27.10 -14.46 -9.32
CA LEU A 11 26.15 -14.31 -10.43
C LEU A 11 26.80 -13.69 -11.67
N ASP A 12 27.65 -12.67 -11.51
CA ASP A 12 28.41 -12.08 -12.62
C ASP A 12 29.37 -13.11 -13.23
N MET A 13 30.08 -13.88 -12.40
CA MET A 13 30.98 -14.93 -12.90
C MET A 13 30.23 -16.05 -13.64
N LEU A 14 29.01 -16.36 -13.21
CA LEU A 14 28.13 -17.30 -13.91
C LEU A 14 27.63 -16.71 -15.24
N ALA A 15 27.23 -15.44 -15.25
CA ALA A 15 26.78 -14.73 -16.45
C ALA A 15 27.89 -14.57 -17.49
N GLU A 16 29.13 -14.36 -17.05
CA GLU A 16 30.32 -14.30 -17.90
C GLU A 16 30.83 -15.70 -18.32
N GLY A 17 30.20 -16.78 -17.86
CA GLY A 17 30.57 -18.17 -18.16
C GLY A 17 31.92 -18.60 -17.58
N LYS A 18 32.43 -17.88 -16.57
CA LYS A 18 33.70 -18.17 -15.88
C LYS A 18 33.57 -19.36 -14.92
N ILE A 19 32.34 -19.66 -14.49
CA ILE A 19 31.99 -20.82 -13.67
C ILE A 19 30.73 -21.50 -14.22
N THR A 20 30.56 -22.78 -13.93
CA THR A 20 29.35 -23.54 -14.26
C THR A 20 28.25 -23.33 -13.22
N ALA A 21 27.02 -23.68 -13.57
CA ALA A 21 25.88 -23.59 -12.64
C ALA A 21 26.10 -24.43 -11.36
N ASP A 22 26.68 -25.62 -11.49
CA ASP A 22 26.98 -26.51 -10.36
C ASP A 22 28.07 -25.92 -9.44
N GLU A 23 29.06 -25.21 -10.01
CA GLU A 23 30.09 -24.51 -9.24
C GLU A 23 29.54 -23.29 -8.53
N ALA A 24 28.65 -22.54 -9.17
CA ALA A 24 27.94 -21.42 -8.55
C ALA A 24 27.08 -21.87 -7.36
N GLU A 25 26.37 -23.00 -7.51
CA GLU A 25 25.54 -23.56 -6.43
C GLU A 25 26.38 -23.99 -5.22
N GLN A 26 27.56 -24.59 -5.46
CA GLN A 26 28.50 -24.94 -4.38
C GLN A 26 29.04 -23.69 -3.67
N LEU A 27 29.32 -22.61 -4.40
CA LEU A 27 29.76 -21.35 -3.81
C LEU A 27 28.66 -20.71 -2.96
N PHE A 28 27.42 -20.66 -3.45
CA PHE A 28 26.30 -20.13 -2.65
C PHE A 28 26.08 -20.93 -1.36
N LYS A 29 26.21 -22.25 -1.42
CA LYS A 29 26.07 -23.12 -0.25
C LYS A 29 27.19 -22.90 0.77
N ALA A 30 28.43 -22.75 0.31
CA ALA A 30 29.56 -22.44 1.19
C ALA A 30 29.39 -21.07 1.89
N MET A 31 28.84 -20.08 1.20
CA MET A 31 28.56 -18.76 1.76
C MET A 31 27.44 -18.78 2.82
N GLU A 32 26.43 -19.63 2.66
CA GLU A 32 25.38 -19.81 3.67
C GLU A 32 25.90 -20.47 4.95
N GLU A 33 26.82 -21.44 4.81
CA GLU A 33 27.49 -22.07 5.96
C GLU A 33 28.42 -21.11 6.71
N GLU A 34 29.05 -20.17 6.01
CA GLU A 34 29.90 -19.14 6.60
C GLU A 34 29.08 -18.08 7.36
N THR A 35 27.92 -17.71 6.83
CA THR A 35 26.99 -16.77 7.49
C THR A 35 26.49 -17.31 8.83
N GLN A 36 26.22 -18.62 8.94
CA GLN A 36 25.80 -19.26 10.19
C GLN A 36 26.90 -19.36 11.26
N LYS A 37 28.19 -19.35 10.86
CA LYS A 37 29.31 -19.33 11.81
C LYS A 37 29.60 -17.93 12.37
N THR A 38 29.34 -16.88 11.59
CA THR A 38 29.63 -15.49 11.99
C THR A 38 28.61 -14.90 12.98
N THR A 39 27.40 -15.43 13.06
CA THR A 39 26.36 -14.93 14.00
C THR A 39 26.51 -15.44 15.44
N ALA A 40 27.51 -16.29 15.73
CA ALA A 40 27.70 -16.89 17.05
C ALA A 40 28.72 -16.16 17.95
N ASP A 41 29.46 -15.18 17.43
CA ASP A 41 30.45 -14.47 18.25
C ASP A 41 30.72 -13.07 17.67
N GLU A 42 30.15 -12.02 18.28
CA GLU A 42 30.54 -10.63 18.01
C GLU A 42 31.05 -9.97 19.30
N THR A 43 32.30 -9.49 19.27
CA THR A 43 32.71 -8.17 19.82
C THR A 43 33.97 -7.66 19.07
N PRO A 44 34.22 -6.33 19.04
CA PRO A 44 34.69 -5.67 17.82
C PRO A 44 36.13 -5.10 17.86
N ALA A 45 36.62 -4.78 16.66
CA ALA A 45 37.47 -3.64 16.27
C ALA A 45 38.85 -3.95 15.64
N SER A 46 39.23 -3.02 14.75
CA SER A 46 40.58 -2.65 14.29
C SER A 46 41.16 -3.30 13.02
N ASP A 47 41.04 -2.54 11.93
CA ASP A 47 42.12 -2.00 11.07
C ASP A 47 43.25 -2.89 10.49
N SER A 48 43.53 -2.60 9.21
CA SER A 48 44.77 -2.80 8.42
C SER A 48 45.04 -4.11 7.63
N ALA A 49 45.25 -3.85 6.33
CA ALA A 49 46.30 -4.33 5.42
C ALA A 49 46.36 -5.78 4.89
N GLU A 50 46.36 -5.84 3.55
CA GLU A 50 47.11 -6.73 2.64
C GLU A 50 47.44 -8.16 3.11
N TRP A 51 46.85 -9.15 2.43
CA TRP A 51 47.63 -10.34 2.04
C TRP A 51 46.99 -11.12 0.89
N VAL A 52 47.80 -11.41 -0.14
CA VAL A 52 47.59 -12.47 -1.12
C VAL A 52 48.48 -13.64 -0.70
N PRO A 53 47.97 -14.88 -0.76
CA PRO A 53 48.81 -15.91 -1.36
C PRO A 53 48.02 -16.83 -2.30
N GLY A 54 48.56 -17.03 -3.50
CA GLY A 54 48.20 -18.15 -4.35
C GLY A 54 48.88 -19.44 -3.87
N LEU A 55 48.18 -20.56 -4.02
CA LEU A 55 48.73 -21.91 -4.17
C LEU A 55 47.74 -22.64 -5.09
N SER A 56 48.00 -22.85 -6.37
CA SER A 56 48.78 -24.00 -6.87
C SER A 56 48.56 -25.25 -6.02
N HIS A 57 47.55 -26.06 -6.33
CA HIS A 57 47.54 -27.52 -6.14
C HIS A 57 46.15 -28.09 -6.48
N LEU A 58 45.86 -28.33 -7.77
CA LEU A 58 44.97 -29.41 -8.20
C LEU A 58 45.42 -29.90 -9.60
N SER A 59 46.67 -30.34 -9.65
CA SER A 59 47.10 -31.32 -10.64
C SER A 59 46.52 -32.67 -10.20
N ASN A 60 45.52 -33.17 -10.90
CA ASN A 60 45.22 -34.60 -11.15
C ASN A 60 43.72 -34.82 -11.30
N LEU A 61 43.22 -34.78 -12.54
CA LEU A 61 42.29 -35.79 -13.03
C LEU A 61 42.57 -36.00 -14.52
N SER A 62 43.62 -36.76 -14.78
CA SER A 62 43.85 -37.45 -16.04
C SER A 62 42.86 -38.61 -16.17
N GLY A 63 42.04 -38.59 -17.21
CA GLY A 63 41.34 -39.78 -17.68
C GLY A 63 39.92 -39.49 -18.13
N LEU A 64 39.78 -39.10 -19.39
CA LEU A 64 39.08 -39.89 -20.40
C LEU A 64 39.30 -39.24 -21.77
N SER A 65 40.21 -39.87 -22.53
CA SER A 65 40.44 -39.58 -23.93
C SER A 65 39.28 -40.05 -24.80
N SER A 66 39.08 -39.33 -25.91
CA SER A 66 38.53 -39.71 -27.24
C SER A 66 37.46 -38.69 -27.66
N LEU A 67 37.52 -37.99 -28.80
CA LEU A 67 38.11 -38.32 -30.09
C LEU A 67 38.73 -37.06 -30.73
N SER A 68 39.99 -37.19 -31.14
CA SER A 68 40.59 -36.41 -32.22
C SER A 68 40.02 -36.89 -33.56
N LEU A 69 39.77 -35.96 -34.48
CA LEU A 69 39.86 -36.18 -35.94
C LEU A 69 39.85 -34.81 -36.66
N LEU A 70 40.95 -34.06 -36.49
CA LEU A 70 41.52 -33.27 -37.58
C LEU A 70 42.55 -34.16 -38.27
N SER A 71 42.20 -34.74 -39.41
CA SER A 71 43.17 -35.21 -40.41
C SER A 71 42.46 -35.41 -41.74
N ASN A 72 42.54 -34.40 -42.61
CA ASN A 72 42.67 -34.66 -44.04
C ASN A 72 43.22 -33.42 -44.74
N LEU A 73 44.55 -33.30 -44.70
CA LEU A 73 45.33 -32.63 -45.72
C LEU A 73 46.09 -33.73 -46.45
N SER A 74 45.66 -34.04 -47.68
CA SER A 74 46.52 -34.41 -48.81
C SER A 74 45.68 -34.69 -50.06
N SER A 75 45.48 -33.66 -50.86
CA SER A 75 45.62 -33.76 -52.33
C SER A 75 45.69 -32.35 -52.90
N LEU A 76 46.91 -31.93 -53.24
CA LEU A 76 47.15 -30.77 -54.09
C LEU A 76 46.69 -31.12 -55.50
N SER A 77 45.68 -30.41 -55.98
CA SER A 77 45.41 -30.19 -57.42
C SER A 77 45.56 -28.69 -57.70
N PRO A 78 46.05 -28.31 -58.89
CA PRO A 78 46.47 -26.93 -59.16
C PRO A 78 45.29 -25.97 -59.27
N LEU A 79 45.55 -24.71 -58.93
CA LEU A 79 44.65 -23.56 -58.99
C LEU A 79 43.76 -23.52 -60.26
N SER A 80 42.45 -23.38 -60.04
CA SER A 80 41.44 -22.94 -61.03
C SER A 80 40.41 -22.02 -60.35
N PRO A 81 39.73 -21.15 -61.11
CA PRO A 81 39.41 -19.79 -60.68
C PRO A 81 38.13 -19.68 -59.84
N ALA A 82 38.18 -18.75 -58.88
CA ALA A 82 37.07 -18.15 -58.13
C ALA A 82 36.00 -19.13 -57.60
N ASP A 83 36.16 -19.57 -56.34
CA ASP A 83 35.06 -20.19 -55.60
C ASP A 83 33.83 -19.27 -55.58
N PRO A 84 32.61 -19.79 -55.83
CA PRO A 84 31.39 -19.02 -55.69
C PRO A 84 31.25 -18.57 -54.23
N GLU A 85 30.95 -17.29 -54.07
CA GLU A 85 30.93 -16.61 -52.79
C GLU A 85 29.99 -17.30 -51.78
N SER A 86 30.50 -17.66 -50.60
CA SER A 86 29.66 -18.26 -49.55
C SER A 86 28.55 -17.29 -49.15
N PRO A 87 27.27 -17.73 -49.03
CA PRO A 87 26.15 -16.88 -48.65
C PRO A 87 26.37 -16.10 -47.35
N ARG A 88 27.20 -16.63 -46.43
CA ARG A 88 27.60 -15.91 -45.20
C ARG A 88 28.44 -14.66 -45.49
N ASN A 89 29.40 -14.77 -46.41
CA ASN A 89 30.28 -13.66 -46.79
C ASN A 89 29.51 -12.57 -47.54
N ALA A 90 28.49 -12.96 -48.31
CA ALA A 90 27.58 -12.02 -48.98
C ALA A 90 26.76 -11.18 -47.98
N ARG A 91 26.15 -11.82 -46.96
CA ARG A 91 25.37 -11.11 -45.92
C ARG A 91 26.21 -10.14 -45.10
N THR A 92 27.42 -10.54 -44.70
CA THR A 92 28.33 -9.66 -43.95
C THR A 92 28.77 -8.47 -44.81
N ARG A 93 29.07 -8.67 -46.10
CA ARG A 93 29.41 -7.56 -47.00
C ARG A 93 28.24 -6.60 -47.20
N ASP A 94 27.02 -7.13 -47.32
CA ASP A 94 25.82 -6.30 -47.46
C ASP A 94 25.58 -5.44 -46.21
N LEU A 95 25.73 -6.03 -45.01
CA LEU A 95 25.64 -5.31 -43.74
C LEU A 95 26.70 -4.19 -43.64
N LEU A 96 27.96 -4.49 -43.96
CA LEU A 96 29.02 -3.49 -43.97
C LEU A 96 28.75 -2.37 -44.99
N GLY A 97 28.15 -2.69 -46.14
CA GLY A 97 27.71 -1.71 -47.12
C GLY A 97 26.64 -0.77 -46.57
N ALA A 98 25.60 -1.33 -45.93
CA ALA A 98 24.54 -0.54 -45.30
C ALA A 98 25.05 0.34 -44.14
N LEU A 99 25.97 -0.19 -43.32
CA LEU A 99 26.63 0.57 -42.25
C LEU A 99 27.50 1.70 -42.78
N LYS A 100 28.24 1.46 -43.86
CA LYS A 100 29.01 2.50 -44.55
C LYS A 100 28.10 3.61 -45.09
N GLU A 101 26.97 3.25 -45.69
CA GLU A 101 25.95 4.22 -46.12
C GLU A 101 25.34 4.99 -44.94
N ALA A 102 25.34 4.40 -43.74
CA ALA A 102 24.97 5.01 -42.48
C ALA A 102 26.08 5.87 -41.85
N GLY A 103 27.25 6.00 -42.49
CA GLY A 103 28.39 6.78 -41.97
C GLY A 103 29.33 5.99 -41.05
N ILE A 104 29.12 4.69 -40.89
CA ILE A 104 29.97 3.81 -40.08
C ILE A 104 31.06 3.19 -40.96
N ASP A 105 32.20 3.88 -41.05
CA ASP A 105 33.33 3.48 -41.91
C ASP A 105 34.31 2.49 -41.22
N HIS A 106 34.28 2.42 -39.89
CA HIS A 106 35.17 1.57 -39.11
C HIS A 106 34.38 0.53 -38.32
N VAL A 107 34.58 -0.74 -38.66
CA VAL A 107 33.96 -1.89 -37.97
C VAL A 107 35.06 -2.89 -37.64
N THR A 108 35.21 -3.20 -36.36
CA THR A 108 36.19 -4.17 -35.87
C THR A 108 35.68 -5.60 -36.00
N MET A 109 36.58 -6.57 -35.82
CA MET A 109 36.17 -7.99 -35.73
C MET A 109 35.30 -8.28 -34.50
N SER A 110 35.45 -7.50 -33.42
CA SER A 110 34.59 -7.60 -32.23
C SER A 110 33.18 -7.14 -32.55
N ASP A 111 33.04 -5.98 -33.21
CA ASP A 111 31.75 -5.43 -33.62
C ASP A 111 31.01 -6.41 -34.55
N LEU A 112 31.73 -7.06 -35.47
CA LEU A 112 31.17 -8.10 -36.35
C LEU A 112 30.59 -9.29 -35.58
N GLN A 113 31.20 -9.67 -34.45
CA GLN A 113 30.68 -10.74 -33.60
C GLN A 113 29.45 -10.26 -32.84
N GLU A 114 29.49 -9.07 -32.27
CA GLU A 114 28.40 -8.48 -31.49
C GLU A 114 27.15 -8.23 -32.35
N MET A 115 27.31 -7.64 -33.53
CA MET A 115 26.22 -7.48 -34.51
C MET A 115 25.57 -8.82 -34.87
N LYS A 116 26.35 -9.88 -34.97
CA LYS A 116 25.83 -11.22 -35.26
C LYS A 116 25.07 -11.81 -34.08
N ILE A 117 25.55 -11.59 -32.85
CA ILE A 117 24.86 -12.02 -31.61
C ILE A 117 23.49 -11.33 -31.53
N HIS A 118 23.42 -10.03 -31.81
CA HIS A 118 22.17 -9.26 -31.74
C HIS A 118 21.38 -9.20 -33.06
N ASN A 119 21.75 -10.03 -34.04
CA ASN A 119 21.05 -10.18 -35.32
C ASN A 119 20.87 -8.88 -36.13
N LEU A 120 21.84 -7.96 -36.07
CA LEU A 120 21.84 -6.75 -36.90
C LEU A 120 21.99 -7.13 -38.39
N SER A 121 21.14 -6.57 -39.25
CA SER A 121 21.10 -6.87 -40.69
C SER A 121 21.13 -5.60 -41.53
N ALA A 122 21.57 -5.73 -42.77
CA ALA A 122 21.59 -4.61 -43.72
C ALA A 122 20.18 -4.03 -43.94
N ASP A 123 19.17 -4.90 -44.03
CA ASP A 123 17.77 -4.50 -44.18
C ASP A 123 17.28 -3.70 -42.98
N TYR A 124 17.64 -4.12 -41.76
CA TYR A 124 17.31 -3.37 -40.54
C TYR A 124 17.93 -1.97 -40.56
N VAL A 125 19.23 -1.86 -40.88
CA VAL A 125 19.93 -0.57 -40.98
C VAL A 125 19.25 0.35 -42.00
N ARG A 126 18.95 -0.17 -43.20
CA ARG A 126 18.27 0.61 -44.25
C ARG A 126 16.87 1.03 -43.85
N GLU A 127 16.09 0.15 -43.24
CA GLU A 127 14.71 0.44 -42.85
C GLU A 127 14.65 1.48 -41.74
N MET A 128 15.46 1.33 -40.69
CA MET A 128 15.55 2.31 -39.59
C MET A 128 16.01 3.68 -40.09
N ARG A 129 16.99 3.73 -40.99
CA ARG A 129 17.39 4.99 -41.65
C ARG A 129 16.30 5.60 -42.51
N GLY A 130 15.55 4.76 -43.23
CA GLY A 130 14.37 5.19 -43.99
C GLY A 130 13.28 5.79 -43.09
N LEU A 131 13.24 5.38 -41.82
CA LEU A 131 12.40 5.94 -40.77
C LEU A 131 13.07 7.08 -40.00
N GLY A 132 14.17 7.63 -40.52
CA GLY A 132 14.84 8.82 -39.96
C GLY A 132 15.70 8.57 -38.72
N VAL A 133 15.85 7.32 -38.26
CA VAL A 133 16.73 6.98 -37.13
C VAL A 133 18.18 7.06 -37.60
N GLN A 134 18.99 7.87 -36.91
CA GLN A 134 20.39 8.13 -37.26
C GLN A 134 21.30 7.89 -36.06
N PRO A 135 21.61 6.62 -35.73
CA PRO A 135 22.56 6.31 -34.67
C PRO A 135 23.97 6.77 -35.05
N ASP A 136 24.69 7.39 -34.11
CA ASP A 136 26.01 8.01 -34.29
C ASP A 136 27.15 6.99 -34.37
N GLY A 137 26.92 5.78 -33.85
CA GLY A 137 27.94 4.74 -33.75
C GLY A 137 27.40 3.33 -33.86
N ILE A 138 28.31 2.38 -34.07
CA ILE A 138 27.94 0.96 -34.12
C ILE A 138 27.32 0.46 -32.81
N GLY A 139 27.75 1.03 -31.68
CA GLY A 139 27.22 0.71 -30.36
C GLY A 139 25.71 1.01 -30.25
N GLU A 140 25.24 2.12 -30.79
CA GLU A 140 23.81 2.47 -30.76
C GLU A 140 22.97 1.59 -31.70
N TRP A 141 23.52 1.20 -32.86
CA TRP A 141 22.87 0.20 -33.72
C TRP A 141 22.70 -1.13 -33.00
N ILE A 142 23.69 -1.53 -32.20
CA ILE A 142 23.64 -2.73 -31.37
C ILE A 142 22.66 -2.50 -30.20
N HIS A 143 22.66 -1.34 -29.57
CA HIS A 143 21.77 -0.94 -28.48
C HIS A 143 20.29 -1.12 -28.88
N LEU A 144 19.88 -0.56 -30.03
CA LEU A 144 18.54 -0.74 -30.59
C LEU A 144 18.16 -2.22 -30.76
N ARG A 145 19.13 -3.07 -31.13
CA ARG A 145 18.89 -4.52 -31.30
C ARG A 145 18.84 -5.28 -29.99
N ILE A 146 19.63 -4.89 -29.00
CA ILE A 146 19.60 -5.43 -27.64
C ILE A 146 18.20 -5.22 -27.04
N HIS A 147 17.61 -4.05 -27.24
CA HIS A 147 16.27 -3.71 -26.73
C HIS A 147 15.14 -4.02 -27.72
N GLU A 148 15.41 -4.81 -28.76
CA GLU A 148 14.40 -5.30 -29.70
C GLU A 148 13.59 -4.18 -30.42
N ILE A 149 14.17 -2.99 -30.56
CA ILE A 149 13.52 -1.87 -31.25
C ILE A 149 13.33 -2.24 -32.71
N SER A 150 12.06 -2.41 -33.09
CA SER A 150 11.70 -2.81 -34.45
C SER A 150 11.43 -1.60 -35.34
N PRO A 151 11.70 -1.69 -36.66
CA PRO A 151 11.30 -0.64 -37.59
C PRO A 151 9.79 -0.42 -37.61
N ARG A 152 9.00 -1.45 -37.29
CA ARG A 152 7.55 -1.30 -37.11
C ARG A 152 7.22 -0.37 -35.94
N TYR A 153 7.84 -0.55 -34.79
CA TYR A 153 7.61 0.30 -33.62
C TYR A 153 7.91 1.77 -33.94
N VAL A 154 9.06 2.05 -34.56
CA VAL A 154 9.43 3.42 -34.97
C VAL A 154 8.44 3.99 -35.98
N ARG A 155 7.99 3.19 -36.97
CA ARG A 155 6.97 3.61 -37.93
C ARG A 155 5.66 3.96 -37.24
N ASP A 156 5.19 3.09 -36.34
CA ASP A 156 3.93 3.27 -35.63
C ASP A 156 3.98 4.55 -34.75
N LEU A 157 5.12 4.85 -34.08
CA LEU A 157 5.33 6.10 -33.35
C LEU A 157 5.28 7.34 -34.26
N ARG A 158 5.95 7.27 -35.43
CA ARG A 158 5.93 8.35 -36.41
C ARG A 158 4.54 8.60 -36.98
N ASP A 159 3.76 7.55 -37.21
CA ASP A 159 2.38 7.64 -37.72
C ASP A 159 1.46 8.37 -36.74
N VAL A 160 1.76 8.32 -35.43
CA VAL A 160 1.08 9.11 -34.38
C VAL A 160 1.82 10.40 -34.04
N GLY A 161 2.72 10.86 -34.91
CA GLY A 161 3.38 12.16 -34.80
C GLY A 161 4.47 12.26 -33.73
N VAL A 162 4.95 11.13 -33.20
CA VAL A 162 6.16 11.11 -32.37
C VAL A 162 7.36 10.90 -33.29
N THR A 163 8.08 11.99 -33.53
CA THR A 163 9.23 12.05 -34.43
C THR A 163 10.45 12.60 -33.69
N ASP A 164 11.60 12.59 -34.38
CA ASP A 164 12.81 13.27 -33.91
C ASP A 164 13.36 12.75 -32.57
N LEU A 165 13.08 11.48 -32.26
CA LEU A 165 13.62 10.78 -31.11
C LEU A 165 15.06 10.34 -31.35
N ASP A 166 15.90 10.52 -30.34
CA ASP A 166 17.21 9.87 -30.30
C ASP A 166 17.11 8.37 -29.95
N VAL A 167 18.26 7.68 -29.98
CA VAL A 167 18.30 6.24 -29.72
C VAL A 167 17.90 5.90 -28.29
N GLU A 168 18.29 6.71 -27.31
CA GLU A 168 17.98 6.50 -25.90
C GLU A 168 16.51 6.75 -25.63
N GLU A 169 15.91 7.81 -26.18
CA GLU A 169 14.48 8.10 -26.08
C GLU A 169 13.61 6.99 -26.71
N LEU A 170 14.02 6.46 -27.87
CA LEU A 170 13.34 5.33 -28.51
C LEU A 170 13.38 4.08 -27.64
N VAL A 171 14.54 3.78 -27.06
CA VAL A 171 14.72 2.63 -26.18
C VAL A 171 13.94 2.79 -24.90
N ASP A 172 13.99 3.97 -24.27
CA ASP A 172 13.28 4.25 -23.02
C ASP A 172 11.77 4.14 -23.22
N LEU A 173 11.19 4.77 -24.25
CA LEU A 173 9.76 4.63 -24.58
C LEU A 173 9.34 3.16 -24.74
N TYR A 174 10.17 2.36 -25.42
CA TYR A 174 9.89 0.94 -25.60
C TYR A 174 9.97 0.16 -24.28
N LEU A 175 10.98 0.43 -23.45
CA LEU A 175 11.17 -0.22 -22.15
C LEU A 175 10.08 0.13 -21.15
N GLN A 176 9.56 1.36 -21.17
CA GLN A 176 8.38 1.76 -20.39
C GLN A 176 7.08 1.17 -20.97
N GLY A 177 7.12 0.51 -22.13
CA GLY A 177 5.93 -0.10 -22.75
C GLY A 177 4.99 0.90 -23.43
N VAL A 178 5.46 2.13 -23.69
CA VAL A 178 4.67 3.16 -24.35
C VAL A 178 4.38 2.74 -25.79
N SER A 179 3.09 2.61 -26.13
CA SER A 179 2.65 2.19 -27.46
C SER A 179 2.15 3.37 -28.31
N ALA A 180 2.34 3.28 -29.63
CA ALA A 180 1.74 4.24 -30.57
C ALA A 180 0.21 4.32 -30.43
N LYS A 181 -0.45 3.21 -30.10
CA LYS A 181 -1.90 3.19 -29.85
C LYS A 181 -2.29 4.05 -28.63
N PHE A 182 -1.49 3.98 -27.56
CA PHE A 182 -1.70 4.79 -26.36
C PHE A 182 -1.60 6.28 -26.70
N ILE A 183 -0.49 6.70 -27.32
CA ILE A 183 -0.26 8.08 -27.75
C ILE A 183 -1.35 8.56 -28.72
N GLY A 184 -1.71 7.73 -29.70
CA GLY A 184 -2.80 8.04 -30.64
C GLY A 184 -4.13 8.29 -29.93
N GLY A 185 -4.45 7.50 -28.91
CA GLY A 185 -5.65 7.72 -28.09
C GLY A 185 -5.62 9.04 -27.31
N LEU A 186 -4.48 9.43 -26.74
CA LEU A 186 -4.32 10.75 -26.11
C LEU A 186 -4.58 11.88 -27.12
N ARG A 187 -4.01 11.77 -28.32
CA ARG A 187 -4.18 12.77 -29.38
C ARG A 187 -5.62 12.88 -29.88
N GLU A 188 -6.36 11.77 -29.96
CA GLU A 188 -7.79 11.75 -30.29
C GLU A 188 -8.64 12.51 -29.26
N LEU A 189 -8.17 12.60 -28.02
CA LEU A 189 -8.77 13.43 -26.96
C LEU A 189 -8.29 14.88 -27.00
N GLY A 190 -7.47 15.25 -27.98
CA GLY A 190 -6.88 16.59 -28.07
C GLY A 190 -5.73 16.83 -27.10
N ILE A 191 -5.17 15.78 -26.49
CA ILE A 191 -3.99 15.86 -25.63
C ILE A 191 -2.77 15.63 -26.51
N GLN A 192 -2.14 16.72 -26.93
CA GLN A 192 -1.11 16.71 -27.98
C GLN A 192 0.19 17.40 -27.58
N ASP A 193 0.13 18.26 -26.56
CA ASP A 193 1.22 19.09 -26.06
C ASP A 193 1.88 18.44 -24.83
N LEU A 194 2.15 17.14 -24.90
CA LEU A 194 2.88 16.40 -23.86
C LEU A 194 4.32 16.17 -24.31
N ASP A 195 5.26 16.32 -23.38
CA ASP A 195 6.61 15.84 -23.57
C ASP A 195 6.74 14.31 -23.36
N ILE A 196 7.93 13.77 -23.61
CA ILE A 196 8.18 12.33 -23.54
C ILE A 196 8.03 11.82 -22.10
N ASP A 197 8.45 12.61 -21.10
CA ASP A 197 8.40 12.22 -19.69
C ASP A 197 6.95 12.19 -19.20
N GLU A 198 6.13 13.17 -19.58
CA GLU A 198 4.69 13.18 -19.29
C GLU A 198 3.96 11.97 -19.93
N ILE A 199 4.30 11.61 -21.17
CA ILE A 199 3.73 10.42 -21.83
C ILE A 199 4.10 9.14 -21.06
N LYS A 200 5.36 9.03 -20.64
CA LYS A 200 5.85 7.89 -19.86
C LYS A 200 5.16 7.83 -18.50
N GLU A 201 5.01 8.96 -17.83
CA GLU A 201 4.36 9.06 -16.53
C GLU A 201 2.91 8.59 -16.61
N LEU A 202 2.12 9.10 -17.56
CA LEU A 202 0.75 8.62 -17.76
C LEU A 202 0.68 7.11 -18.01
N ASN A 203 1.60 6.58 -18.82
CA ASN A 203 1.65 5.16 -19.14
C ASN A 203 2.05 4.31 -17.92
N ASN A 204 3.04 4.76 -17.14
CA ASN A 204 3.56 4.03 -15.98
C ASN A 204 2.58 3.98 -14.81
N HIS A 205 1.68 4.96 -14.73
CA HIS A 205 0.57 4.99 -13.77
C HIS A 205 -0.75 4.39 -14.32
N ASP A 206 -0.68 3.62 -15.42
CA ASP A 206 -1.83 2.95 -16.05
C ASP A 206 -2.99 3.90 -16.46
N ILE A 207 -2.69 5.18 -16.70
CA ILE A 207 -3.69 6.19 -17.06
C ILE A 207 -4.06 6.05 -18.53
N SER A 208 -5.16 5.37 -18.80
CA SER A 208 -5.63 5.16 -20.18
C SER A 208 -6.34 6.40 -20.78
N PRO A 209 -6.34 6.58 -22.12
CA PRO A 209 -7.18 7.59 -22.77
C PRO A 209 -8.67 7.43 -22.40
N LYS A 210 -9.12 6.19 -22.18
CA LYS A 210 -10.49 5.92 -21.75
C LYS A 210 -10.78 6.53 -20.36
N PHE A 211 -9.86 6.36 -19.40
CA PHE A 211 -9.98 6.96 -18.07
C PHE A 211 -10.14 8.48 -18.16
N ILE A 212 -9.25 9.14 -18.91
CA ILE A 212 -9.29 10.60 -19.12
C ILE A 212 -10.62 11.02 -19.76
N ALA A 213 -11.07 10.32 -20.80
CA ALA A 213 -12.34 10.62 -21.48
C ALA A 213 -13.55 10.49 -20.53
N GLU A 214 -13.57 9.47 -19.69
CA GLU A 214 -14.63 9.26 -18.69
C GLU A 214 -14.60 10.37 -17.63
N MET A 215 -13.43 10.73 -17.09
CA MET A 215 -13.29 11.85 -16.14
C MET A 215 -13.76 13.19 -16.74
N ARG A 216 -13.39 13.48 -17.99
CA ARG A 216 -13.89 14.67 -18.71
C ARG A 216 -15.40 14.68 -18.87
N SER A 217 -16.01 13.51 -19.09
CA SER A 217 -17.48 13.38 -19.19
C SER A 217 -18.18 13.64 -17.86
N LEU A 218 -17.48 13.43 -16.75
CA LEU A 218 -17.96 13.68 -15.38
C LEU A 218 -17.76 15.12 -14.91
N GLY A 219 -17.05 15.94 -15.70
CA GLY A 219 -16.87 17.37 -15.46
C GLY A 219 -15.41 17.79 -15.26
N PHE A 220 -14.50 16.83 -15.07
CA PHE A 220 -13.07 17.08 -14.86
C PHE A 220 -12.35 17.28 -16.20
N LYS A 221 -12.55 18.44 -16.81
CA LYS A 221 -12.13 18.72 -18.19
C LYS A 221 -10.67 19.10 -18.33
N ASP A 222 -10.16 19.78 -17.31
CA ASP A 222 -8.90 20.51 -17.33
C ASP A 222 -7.88 19.90 -16.35
N LEU A 223 -7.91 18.56 -16.19
CA LEU A 223 -6.94 17.84 -15.36
C LEU A 223 -5.55 17.88 -16.02
N ASP A 224 -4.54 18.24 -15.25
CA ASP A 224 -3.13 18.09 -15.65
C ASP A 224 -2.61 16.66 -15.41
N VAL A 225 -1.35 16.41 -15.79
CA VAL A 225 -0.73 15.08 -15.66
C VAL A 225 -0.60 14.67 -14.19
N ASP A 226 -0.20 15.60 -13.32
CA ASP A 226 -0.01 15.35 -11.89
C ASP A 226 -1.35 14.96 -11.24
N GLU A 227 -2.43 15.68 -11.52
CA GLU A 227 -3.78 15.38 -11.02
C GLU A 227 -4.30 14.03 -11.53
N LEU A 228 -4.02 13.68 -12.80
CA LEU A 228 -4.40 12.35 -13.34
C LEU A 228 -3.66 11.21 -12.63
N VAL A 229 -2.37 11.42 -12.34
CA VAL A 229 -1.51 10.50 -11.59
C VAL A 229 -1.97 10.36 -10.15
N GLU A 230 -2.31 11.47 -9.50
CA GLU A 230 -2.82 11.48 -8.14
C GLU A 230 -4.13 10.66 -8.02
N LEU A 231 -5.10 10.93 -8.89
CA LEU A 231 -6.35 10.17 -8.95
C LEU A 231 -6.10 8.67 -9.15
N ALA A 232 -5.18 8.30 -10.05
CA ALA A 232 -4.86 6.90 -10.32
C ALA A 232 -4.16 6.23 -9.12
N ASN A 233 -3.20 6.89 -8.49
CA ASN A 233 -2.45 6.36 -7.35
C ASN A 233 -3.32 6.13 -6.11
N HIS A 234 -4.40 6.91 -5.98
CA HIS A 234 -5.35 6.82 -4.88
C HIS A 234 -6.64 6.05 -5.26
N ASP A 235 -6.58 5.22 -6.31
CA ASP A 235 -7.68 4.36 -6.75
C ASP A 235 -9.01 5.10 -7.06
N VAL A 236 -8.93 6.40 -7.40
CA VAL A 236 -10.09 7.22 -7.76
C VAL A 236 -10.55 6.88 -9.18
N SER A 237 -11.51 5.96 -9.27
CA SER A 237 -12.05 5.53 -10.56
C SER A 237 -13.16 6.47 -11.09
N PRO A 238 -13.38 6.56 -12.42
CA PRO A 238 -14.51 7.30 -12.98
C PRO A 238 -15.86 6.79 -12.48
N ARG A 239 -15.95 5.48 -12.18
CA ARG A 239 -17.16 4.89 -11.59
C ARG A 239 -17.42 5.45 -10.19
N PHE A 240 -16.40 5.51 -9.34
CA PHE A 240 -16.51 6.08 -8.00
C PHE A 240 -17.01 7.52 -8.07
N VAL A 241 -16.37 8.35 -8.90
CA VAL A 241 -16.78 9.75 -9.13
C VAL A 241 -18.22 9.85 -9.64
N ALA A 242 -18.63 9.00 -10.59
CA ALA A 242 -20.00 8.98 -11.09
C ALA A 242 -21.03 8.66 -9.99
N GLU A 243 -20.75 7.66 -9.15
CA GLU A 243 -21.61 7.27 -8.04
C GLU A 243 -21.73 8.41 -7.00
N LEU A 244 -20.63 9.10 -6.67
CA LEU A 244 -20.66 10.28 -5.79
C LEU A 244 -21.53 11.41 -6.36
N ARG A 245 -21.42 11.67 -7.67
CA ARG A 245 -22.22 12.70 -8.35
C ARG A 245 -23.71 12.36 -8.39
N ASP A 246 -24.05 11.09 -8.57
CA ASP A 246 -25.43 10.59 -8.49
C ASP A 246 -25.99 10.71 -7.07
N LEU A 247 -25.11 10.56 -6.07
CA LEU A 247 -25.35 10.91 -4.68
C LEU A 247 -25.22 12.42 -4.42
N GLY A 248 -25.29 13.27 -5.43
CA GLY A 248 -25.40 14.72 -5.27
C GLY A 248 -24.11 15.45 -4.86
N LEU A 249 -22.99 14.75 -4.65
CA LEU A 249 -21.67 15.35 -4.42
C LEU A 249 -21.07 15.74 -5.78
N LYS A 250 -21.51 16.90 -6.30
CA LYS A 250 -21.25 17.32 -7.70
C LYS A 250 -20.11 18.30 -7.87
N GLU A 251 -19.64 18.91 -6.80
CA GLU A 251 -18.65 19.99 -6.81
C GLU A 251 -17.35 19.59 -6.10
N LEU A 252 -17.07 18.28 -6.03
CA LEU A 252 -15.83 17.78 -5.45
C LEU A 252 -14.62 18.10 -6.34
N ASP A 253 -13.54 18.58 -5.73
CA ASP A 253 -12.24 18.71 -6.38
C ASP A 253 -11.41 17.41 -6.31
N VAL A 254 -10.18 17.44 -6.83
CA VAL A 254 -9.29 16.26 -6.87
C VAL A 254 -8.88 15.83 -5.46
N ASP A 255 -8.50 16.79 -4.62
CA ASP A 255 -8.07 16.55 -3.24
C ASP A 255 -9.20 15.88 -2.43
N GLU A 256 -10.44 16.38 -2.53
CA GLU A 256 -11.60 15.82 -1.86
C GLU A 256 -11.95 14.40 -2.36
N LEU A 257 -11.80 14.13 -3.67
CA LEU A 257 -12.00 12.79 -4.21
C LEU A 257 -10.96 11.79 -3.69
N VAL A 258 -9.71 12.23 -3.62
CA VAL A 258 -8.57 11.46 -3.11
C VAL A 258 -8.74 11.20 -1.61
N GLU A 259 -9.18 12.19 -0.85
CA GLU A 259 -9.43 12.07 0.58
C GLU A 259 -10.51 11.03 0.88
N LEU A 260 -11.66 11.11 0.20
CA LEU A 260 -12.73 10.12 0.33
C LEU A 260 -12.25 8.70 -0.01
N ALA A 261 -11.43 8.55 -1.06
CA ALA A 261 -10.90 7.25 -1.46
C ALA A 261 -9.90 6.69 -0.44
N ASN A 262 -8.96 7.51 0.03
CA ASN A 262 -7.94 7.12 1.01
C ASN A 262 -8.52 6.69 2.37
N HIS A 263 -9.66 7.27 2.74
CA HIS A 263 -10.36 6.99 3.99
C HIS A 263 -11.50 5.97 3.83
N ASP A 264 -11.50 5.18 2.75
CA ASP A 264 -12.47 4.11 2.48
C ASP A 264 -13.95 4.58 2.49
N VAL A 265 -14.20 5.86 2.19
CA VAL A 265 -15.54 6.44 2.15
C VAL A 265 -16.27 5.99 0.89
N SER A 266 -16.97 4.86 0.98
CA SER A 266 -17.68 4.29 -0.17
C SER A 266 -18.96 5.05 -0.55
N PRO A 267 -19.36 5.07 -1.85
CA PRO A 267 -20.65 5.62 -2.26
C PRO A 267 -21.84 4.92 -1.58
N LYS A 268 -21.70 3.62 -1.27
CA LYS A 268 -22.71 2.88 -0.51
C LYS A 268 -22.91 3.45 0.90
N PHE A 269 -21.83 3.73 1.61
CA PHE A 269 -21.87 4.32 2.95
C PHE A 269 -22.59 5.68 2.93
N ILE A 270 -22.22 6.56 1.99
CA ILE A 270 -22.87 7.86 1.78
C ILE A 270 -24.37 7.69 1.47
N ALA A 271 -24.73 6.74 0.61
CA ALA A 271 -26.13 6.47 0.27
C ALA A 271 -26.95 6.03 1.50
N GLU A 272 -26.38 5.21 2.38
CA GLU A 272 -27.01 4.76 3.61
C GLU A 272 -27.19 5.92 4.61
N LEU A 273 -26.19 6.80 4.76
CA LEU A 273 -26.31 8.01 5.59
C LEU A 273 -27.42 8.94 5.08
N ARG A 274 -27.48 9.18 3.77
CA ARG A 274 -28.54 9.97 3.15
C ARG A 274 -29.92 9.37 3.33
N ALA A 275 -30.06 8.04 3.24
CA ALA A 275 -31.32 7.36 3.52
C ALA A 275 -31.80 7.55 4.98
N LEU A 276 -30.88 7.84 5.91
CA LEU A 276 -31.18 8.19 7.30
C LEU A 276 -31.48 9.70 7.49
N GLY A 277 -31.45 10.49 6.42
CA GLY A 277 -31.73 11.92 6.40
C GLY A 277 -30.52 12.81 6.68
N PHE A 278 -29.30 12.27 6.57
CA PHE A 278 -28.07 13.04 6.70
C PHE A 278 -27.58 13.48 5.31
N ASP A 279 -28.18 14.55 4.80
CA ASP A 279 -27.86 15.11 3.48
C ASP A 279 -26.83 16.26 3.53
N GLY A 280 -26.41 16.67 4.72
CA GLY A 280 -25.62 17.88 4.95
C GLY A 280 -24.18 17.67 5.45
N PHE A 281 -23.70 16.43 5.50
CA PHE A 281 -22.30 16.15 5.84
C PHE A 281 -21.38 16.59 4.70
N ASP A 282 -20.32 17.29 5.07
CA ASP A 282 -19.21 17.59 4.16
C ASP A 282 -18.22 16.41 4.08
N VAL A 283 -17.13 16.57 3.35
CA VAL A 283 -16.12 15.52 3.15
C VAL A 283 -15.46 15.15 4.47
N ASP A 284 -15.08 16.15 5.28
CA ASP A 284 -14.48 15.98 6.60
C ASP A 284 -15.38 15.13 7.52
N ASP A 285 -16.67 15.45 7.59
CA ASP A 285 -17.66 14.69 8.37
C ASP A 285 -17.73 13.22 7.92
N LEU A 286 -17.74 12.97 6.61
CA LEU A 286 -17.82 11.60 6.06
C LEU A 286 -16.55 10.80 6.36
N VAL A 287 -15.40 11.44 6.26
CA VAL A 287 -14.07 10.87 6.55
C VAL A 287 -13.95 10.56 8.03
N GLU A 288 -14.36 11.47 8.92
CA GLU A 288 -14.33 11.29 10.37
C GLU A 288 -15.17 10.07 10.79
N LEU A 289 -16.41 9.97 10.28
CA LEU A 289 -17.28 8.82 10.53
C LEU A 289 -16.67 7.49 10.05
N ALA A 290 -16.05 7.49 8.87
CA ALA A 290 -15.44 6.29 8.29
C ALA A 290 -14.19 5.85 9.09
N ASN A 291 -13.29 6.78 9.42
CA ASN A 291 -12.07 6.52 10.19
C ASN A 291 -12.36 5.92 11.57
N HIS A 292 -13.47 6.31 12.18
CA HIS A 292 -13.90 5.83 13.49
C HIS A 292 -14.89 4.65 13.44
N ASP A 293 -15.05 3.98 12.29
CA ASP A 293 -15.93 2.83 12.12
C ASP A 293 -17.40 3.10 12.51
N VAL A 294 -17.87 4.34 12.36
CA VAL A 294 -19.26 4.71 12.66
C VAL A 294 -20.17 4.16 11.58
N LYS A 295 -20.99 3.17 11.95
CA LYS A 295 -21.86 2.48 10.99
C LYS A 295 -23.24 3.15 10.87
N PRO A 296 -23.85 3.20 9.67
CA PRO A 296 -25.22 3.70 9.51
C PRO A 296 -26.24 2.97 10.40
N GLU A 297 -26.02 1.69 10.73
CA GLU A 297 -26.90 0.95 11.66
C GLU A 297 -26.83 1.47 13.10
N LEU A 298 -25.67 1.97 13.56
CA LEU A 298 -25.54 2.61 14.86
C LEU A 298 -26.38 3.88 14.88
N ILE A 299 -26.22 4.74 13.87
CA ILE A 299 -26.96 6.00 13.71
C ILE A 299 -28.48 5.74 13.74
N ALA A 300 -28.95 4.79 12.92
CA ALA A 300 -30.36 4.41 12.87
C ALA A 300 -30.87 3.93 14.23
N ALA A 301 -30.10 3.06 14.91
CA ALA A 301 -30.52 2.49 16.18
C ALA A 301 -30.53 3.52 17.33
N MET A 302 -29.60 4.49 17.34
CA MET A 302 -29.60 5.58 18.32
C MET A 302 -30.83 6.48 18.15
N ARG A 303 -31.22 6.78 16.91
CA ARG A 303 -32.46 7.52 16.60
C ARG A 303 -33.71 6.80 17.08
N ASP A 304 -33.78 5.48 16.89
CA ASP A 304 -34.88 4.64 17.38
C ASP A 304 -34.97 4.62 18.91
N LEU A 305 -33.83 4.73 19.60
CA LEU A 305 -33.74 4.86 21.05
C LEU A 305 -34.05 6.27 21.57
N GLY A 306 -34.28 7.23 20.67
CA GLY A 306 -34.67 8.60 21.00
C GLY A 306 -33.53 9.62 21.03
N PHE A 307 -32.29 9.20 20.75
CA PHE A 307 -31.14 10.09 20.55
C PHE A 307 -31.19 10.65 19.14
N LYS A 308 -31.93 11.76 19.01
CA LYS A 308 -32.09 12.50 17.76
C LYS A 308 -31.09 13.64 17.75
N ASP A 309 -30.61 13.98 16.57
CA ASP A 309 -29.78 15.16 16.33
C ASP A 309 -28.40 15.11 17.01
N LEU A 310 -27.80 13.92 17.09
CA LEU A 310 -26.40 13.77 17.50
C LEU A 310 -25.47 14.32 16.39
N SER A 311 -24.40 14.98 16.83
CA SER A 311 -23.27 15.42 16.01
C SER A 311 -22.39 14.23 15.56
N VAL A 312 -21.50 14.47 14.61
CA VAL A 312 -20.49 13.48 14.18
C VAL A 312 -19.61 13.07 15.37
N ASP A 313 -19.07 14.04 16.11
CA ASP A 313 -18.26 13.82 17.31
C ASP A 313 -18.96 12.91 18.32
N GLU A 314 -20.24 13.15 18.61
CA GLU A 314 -21.01 12.30 19.54
C GLU A 314 -21.16 10.85 19.04
N TYR A 315 -21.30 10.62 17.73
CA TYR A 315 -21.31 9.26 17.20
C TYR A 315 -19.93 8.60 17.30
N VAL A 316 -18.87 9.36 17.03
CA VAL A 316 -17.48 8.93 17.12
C VAL A 316 -17.14 8.56 18.56
N ASP A 317 -17.50 9.39 19.54
CA ASP A 317 -17.22 9.14 20.95
C ASP A 317 -17.95 7.89 21.46
N LEU A 318 -19.21 7.67 21.08
CA LEU A 318 -19.93 6.42 21.38
C LEU A 318 -19.17 5.17 20.89
N VAL A 319 -18.63 5.21 19.66
CA VAL A 319 -17.85 4.08 19.12
C VAL A 319 -16.51 3.94 19.85
N ASN A 320 -15.77 5.03 20.02
CA ASN A 320 -14.47 5.06 20.67
C ASN A 320 -14.53 4.54 22.12
N GLN A 321 -15.59 4.88 22.86
CA GLN A 321 -15.81 4.40 24.23
C GLN A 321 -16.47 3.01 24.31
N GLY A 322 -16.74 2.37 23.16
CA GLY A 322 -17.35 1.04 23.10
C GLY A 322 -18.78 1.00 23.63
N VAL A 323 -19.52 2.11 23.50
CA VAL A 323 -20.94 2.24 23.86
C VAL A 323 -21.80 1.60 22.77
N SER A 324 -22.01 0.28 22.88
CA SER A 324 -22.87 -0.43 21.93
C SER A 324 -24.35 -0.05 22.05
N VAL A 325 -25.10 -0.10 20.95
CA VAL A 325 -26.58 0.01 20.93
C VAL A 325 -27.25 -0.88 21.96
N HIS A 326 -26.77 -2.11 22.14
CA HIS A 326 -27.30 -3.05 23.13
C HIS A 326 -27.14 -2.52 24.56
N TYR A 327 -26.00 -1.90 24.88
CA TYR A 327 -25.74 -1.28 26.17
C TYR A 327 -26.69 -0.10 26.42
N VAL A 328 -26.82 0.81 25.46
CA VAL A 328 -27.75 1.95 25.53
C VAL A 328 -29.18 1.47 25.77
N ARG A 329 -29.67 0.52 24.96
CA ARG A 329 -31.00 -0.07 25.12
C ARG A 329 -31.20 -0.68 26.51
N SER A 330 -30.21 -1.44 26.99
CA SER A 330 -30.28 -2.08 28.30
C SER A 330 -30.31 -1.06 29.44
N MET A 331 -29.66 0.09 29.30
CA MET A 331 -29.72 1.17 30.29
C MET A 331 -31.09 1.85 30.32
N VAL A 332 -31.68 2.11 29.15
CA VAL A 332 -33.05 2.63 29.05
C VAL A 332 -34.06 1.63 29.64
N GLU A 333 -33.94 0.34 29.32
CA GLU A 333 -34.77 -0.73 29.89
C GLU A 333 -34.55 -0.92 31.40
N ALA A 334 -33.34 -0.63 31.90
CA ALA A 334 -33.04 -0.63 33.32
C ALA A 334 -33.74 0.49 34.08
N GLY A 335 -34.24 1.52 33.38
CA GLY A 335 -35.07 2.58 33.96
C GLY A 335 -34.44 3.98 33.92
N LEU A 336 -33.24 4.12 33.34
CA LEU A 336 -32.65 5.44 33.10
C LEU A 336 -33.37 6.13 31.93
N LYS A 337 -33.58 7.44 32.06
CA LYS A 337 -34.32 8.25 31.08
C LYS A 337 -33.61 9.56 30.88
N GLY A 338 -33.72 10.12 29.67
CA GLY A 338 -33.14 11.43 29.35
C GLY A 338 -31.61 11.44 29.44
N LEU A 339 -30.98 10.31 29.11
CA LEU A 339 -29.53 10.22 29.04
C LEU A 339 -29.01 11.05 27.86
N SER A 340 -27.93 11.77 28.09
CA SER A 340 -27.06 12.35 27.06
C SER A 340 -26.04 11.31 26.55
N VAL A 341 -25.25 11.67 25.55
CA VAL A 341 -24.12 10.86 25.09
C VAL A 341 -23.03 10.81 26.17
N ASP A 342 -22.68 11.95 26.75
CA ASP A 342 -21.76 12.06 27.90
C ASP A 342 -22.16 11.12 29.05
N ASP A 343 -23.45 11.08 29.41
CA ASP A 343 -23.96 10.17 30.45
C ASP A 343 -23.67 8.69 30.11
N LEU A 344 -23.90 8.29 28.85
CA LEU A 344 -23.69 6.92 28.41
C LEU A 344 -22.21 6.54 28.45
N GLU A 345 -21.34 7.48 28.11
CA GLU A 345 -19.89 7.32 28.16
C GLU A 345 -19.39 7.21 29.59
N GLU A 346 -19.81 8.10 30.49
CA GLU A 346 -19.44 8.05 31.90
C GLU A 346 -19.85 6.72 32.53
N LEU A 347 -21.10 6.29 32.30
CA LEU A 347 -21.58 4.99 32.76
C LEU A 347 -20.70 3.84 32.23
N LYS A 348 -20.30 3.92 30.95
CA LYS A 348 -19.51 2.87 30.29
C LYS A 348 -18.07 2.84 30.80
N ILE A 349 -17.39 3.98 30.86
CA ILE A 349 -16.02 4.17 31.33
C ILE A 349 -15.89 3.68 32.78
N HIS A 350 -16.88 3.99 33.62
CA HIS A 350 -16.90 3.59 35.02
C HIS A 350 -17.56 2.23 35.28
N ASN A 351 -17.74 1.42 34.24
CA ASN A 351 -18.23 0.04 34.32
C ASN A 351 -19.59 -0.12 35.00
N VAL A 352 -20.44 0.90 34.93
CA VAL A 352 -21.82 0.83 35.42
C VAL A 352 -22.59 -0.11 34.50
N SER A 353 -23.15 -1.18 35.07
CA SER A 353 -23.88 -2.19 34.30
C SER A 353 -25.40 -2.01 34.38
N PRO A 354 -26.17 -2.38 33.34
CA PRO A 354 -27.64 -2.37 33.40
C PRO A 354 -28.22 -3.24 34.53
N LYS A 355 -27.49 -4.29 34.95
CA LYS A 355 -27.86 -5.10 36.10
C LYS A 355 -27.69 -4.33 37.41
N PHE A 356 -26.58 -3.61 37.58
CA PHE A 356 -26.33 -2.77 38.74
C PHE A 356 -27.43 -1.72 38.90
N VAL A 357 -27.75 -1.00 37.83
CA VAL A 357 -28.82 0.01 37.80
C VAL A 357 -30.15 -0.61 38.25
N ARG A 358 -30.58 -1.73 37.64
CA ARG A 358 -31.83 -2.41 38.03
C ARG A 358 -31.85 -2.80 39.50
N GLU A 359 -30.78 -3.40 40.02
CA GLU A 359 -30.73 -3.80 41.43
C GLU A 359 -30.82 -2.59 42.37
N VAL A 360 -30.18 -1.46 42.04
CA VAL A 360 -30.29 -0.22 42.82
C VAL A 360 -31.73 0.30 42.81
N LEU A 361 -32.38 0.36 41.64
CA LEU A 361 -33.76 0.83 41.53
C LEU A 361 -34.77 -0.11 42.20
N ASP A 362 -34.59 -1.42 42.08
CA ASP A 362 -35.42 -2.46 42.72
C ASP A 362 -35.34 -2.41 44.26
N MET A 363 -34.24 -1.90 44.81
CA MET A 363 -34.10 -1.63 46.24
C MET A 363 -34.86 -0.38 46.71
N GLY A 364 -35.57 0.31 45.81
CA GLY A 364 -36.44 1.44 46.12
C GLY A 364 -35.75 2.80 46.01
N PHE A 365 -34.48 2.86 45.61
CA PHE A 365 -33.80 4.10 45.28
C PHE A 365 -34.29 4.59 43.91
N LYS A 366 -35.16 5.60 43.88
CA LYS A 366 -35.76 6.12 42.64
C LYS A 366 -35.13 7.46 42.27
N GLY A 367 -35.03 7.74 40.98
CA GLY A 367 -34.52 9.03 40.49
C GLY A 367 -33.05 9.26 40.81
N VAL A 368 -32.26 8.19 40.84
CA VAL A 368 -30.80 8.27 40.97
C VAL A 368 -30.25 8.82 39.66
N ASP A 369 -29.49 9.91 39.74
CA ASP A 369 -28.79 10.47 38.59
C ASP A 369 -27.58 9.61 38.18
N VAL A 370 -27.02 9.93 37.01
CA VAL A 370 -25.90 9.19 36.43
C VAL A 370 -24.63 9.36 37.27
N GLU A 371 -24.35 10.57 37.72
CA GLU A 371 -23.19 10.92 38.56
C GLU A 371 -23.14 10.04 39.82
N HIS A 372 -24.25 9.91 40.57
CA HIS A 372 -24.30 9.04 41.74
C HIS A 372 -24.08 7.55 41.38
N LEU A 373 -24.64 7.07 40.27
CA LEU A 373 -24.43 5.67 39.86
C LEU A 373 -22.95 5.40 39.53
N VAL A 374 -22.30 6.36 38.89
CA VAL A 374 -20.87 6.36 38.58
C VAL A 374 -20.04 6.37 39.86
N GLU A 375 -20.31 7.27 40.81
CA GLU A 375 -19.61 7.33 42.10
C GLU A 375 -19.71 6.02 42.88
N LEU A 376 -20.92 5.45 42.98
CA LEU A 376 -21.13 4.15 43.62
C LEU A 376 -20.29 3.06 42.95
N SER A 377 -20.16 3.08 41.62
CA SER A 377 -19.35 2.12 40.88
C SER A 377 -17.86 2.30 41.15
N ILE A 378 -17.36 3.54 41.07
CA ILE A 378 -15.96 3.92 41.35
C ILE A 378 -15.54 3.44 42.75
N HIS A 379 -16.40 3.63 43.74
CA HIS A 379 -16.12 3.24 45.12
C HIS A 379 -16.52 1.79 45.46
N HIS A 380 -16.90 1.01 44.45
CA HIS A 380 -17.26 -0.40 44.55
C HIS A 380 -18.42 -0.65 45.56
N VAL A 381 -19.38 0.26 45.60
CA VAL A 381 -20.63 0.14 46.36
C VAL A 381 -21.55 -0.84 45.62
N THR A 382 -21.32 -2.14 45.82
CA THR A 382 -22.12 -3.18 45.15
C THR A 382 -23.54 -3.30 45.74
N PRO A 383 -24.53 -3.83 45.01
CA PRO A 383 -25.87 -4.09 45.56
C PRO A 383 -25.85 -5.01 46.79
N ARG A 384 -24.88 -5.95 46.86
CA ARG A 384 -24.66 -6.77 48.06
C ARG A 384 -24.25 -5.90 49.25
N PHE A 385 -23.31 -4.98 49.05
CA PHE A 385 -22.89 -4.05 50.09
C PHE A 385 -24.05 -3.18 50.58
N ILE A 386 -24.86 -2.63 49.66
CA ILE A 386 -26.07 -1.86 49.99
C ILE A 386 -27.02 -2.68 50.87
N ARG A 387 -27.32 -3.92 50.49
CA ARG A 387 -28.17 -4.84 51.28
C ARG A 387 -27.58 -5.14 52.67
N ASP A 388 -26.29 -5.46 52.74
CA ASP A 388 -25.61 -5.78 53.99
C ASP A 388 -25.60 -4.58 54.97
N VAL A 389 -25.47 -3.36 54.43
CA VAL A 389 -25.50 -2.11 55.23
C VAL A 389 -26.92 -1.81 55.71
N ARG A 390 -27.93 -1.84 54.82
CA ARG A 390 -29.33 -1.61 55.20
C ARG A 390 -29.85 -2.65 56.19
N GLU A 391 -29.43 -3.90 56.06
CA GLU A 391 -29.76 -4.95 57.02
C GLU A 391 -29.23 -4.63 58.43
N LYS A 392 -28.04 -4.02 58.55
CA LYS A 392 -27.40 -3.73 59.84
C LYS A 392 -27.83 -2.38 60.43
N LEU A 393 -27.92 -1.36 59.59
CA LEU A 393 -28.02 0.04 60.03
C LEU A 393 -29.43 0.62 59.86
N GLY A 394 -30.26 0.02 59.01
CA GLY A 394 -31.63 0.46 58.77
C GLY A 394 -31.95 0.59 57.28
N GLU A 395 -33.20 0.34 56.92
CA GLU A 395 -33.66 0.42 55.54
C GLU A 395 -33.78 1.87 55.04
N ASP A 396 -33.86 2.87 55.93
CA ASP A 396 -34.10 4.28 55.55
C ASP A 396 -32.83 5.03 55.10
N LEU A 397 -31.69 4.34 54.98
CA LEU A 397 -30.43 4.94 54.52
C LEU A 397 -30.51 5.39 53.07
N THR A 398 -29.98 6.59 52.79
CA THR A 398 -29.79 7.14 51.44
C THR A 398 -28.55 6.54 50.76
N LEU A 399 -28.45 6.66 49.43
CA LEU A 399 -27.26 6.20 48.69
C LEU A 399 -26.00 6.98 49.09
N GLU A 400 -26.13 8.29 49.31
CA GLU A 400 -25.04 9.15 49.79
C GLU A 400 -24.51 8.68 51.14
N GLN A 401 -25.39 8.37 52.11
CA GLN A 401 -24.97 7.81 53.40
C GLN A 401 -24.29 6.45 53.25
N ILE A 402 -24.77 5.60 52.34
CA ILE A 402 -24.17 4.28 52.10
C ILE A 402 -22.79 4.42 51.44
N LEU A 403 -22.63 5.39 50.53
CA LEU A 403 -21.35 5.75 49.93
C LEU A 403 -20.39 6.28 51.00
N ASP A 404 -20.83 7.17 51.88
CA ASP A 404 -20.01 7.69 52.98
C ASP A 404 -19.51 6.56 53.91
N ILE A 405 -20.41 5.63 54.27
CA ILE A 405 -20.04 4.41 55.01
C ILE A 405 -19.00 3.56 54.26
N ARG A 406 -19.07 3.51 52.92
CA ARG A 406 -18.10 2.79 52.10
C ARG A 406 -16.72 3.45 52.15
N LEU A 407 -16.68 4.77 52.10
CA LEU A 407 -15.46 5.58 52.07
C LEU A 407 -14.75 5.60 53.42
N HIS A 408 -15.49 5.91 54.48
CA HIS A 408 -14.94 6.19 55.81
C HIS A 408 -15.05 5.00 56.78
N GLY A 409 -15.91 4.02 56.47
CA GLY A 409 -16.24 2.94 57.39
C GLY A 409 -17.37 3.34 58.34
N ILE A 410 -17.45 2.67 59.49
CA ILE A 410 -18.44 3.00 60.53
C ILE A 410 -17.67 3.43 61.78
N ASP A 411 -17.65 4.73 62.04
CA ASP A 411 -17.07 5.35 63.24
C ASP A 411 -18.16 5.92 64.17
N GLU A 412 -17.75 6.48 65.31
CA GLU A 412 -18.67 6.99 66.34
C GLU A 412 -19.42 8.24 65.86
N ASP A 413 -18.73 9.13 65.14
CA ASP A 413 -19.30 10.36 64.58
C ASP A 413 -20.41 10.06 63.55
N LEU A 414 -20.18 9.10 62.66
CA LEU A 414 -21.19 8.63 61.70
C LEU A 414 -22.40 8.01 62.39
N MET A 415 -22.17 7.22 63.45
CA MET A 415 -23.25 6.61 64.22
C MET A 415 -24.11 7.68 64.92
N GLU A 416 -23.50 8.74 65.46
CA GLU A 416 -24.22 9.90 66.01
C GLU A 416 -24.98 10.67 64.93
N ALA A 417 -24.38 10.87 63.75
CA ALA A 417 -25.00 11.55 62.62
C ALA A 417 -26.24 10.78 62.10
N LEU A 418 -26.13 9.45 61.95
CA LEU A 418 -27.23 8.59 61.52
C LEU A 418 -28.38 8.58 62.54
N GLN A 419 -28.08 8.51 63.84
CA GLN A 419 -29.12 8.62 64.87
C GLN A 419 -29.80 9.99 64.88
N SER A 420 -29.03 11.06 64.68
CA SER A 420 -29.53 12.43 64.58
C SER A 420 -30.41 12.65 63.34
N ALA A 421 -30.12 11.94 62.24
CA ALA A 421 -30.94 11.87 61.05
C ALA A 421 -32.19 10.97 61.20
N GLY A 422 -32.40 10.36 62.38
CA GLY A 422 -33.57 9.54 62.70
C GLY A 422 -33.48 8.08 62.23
N VAL A 423 -32.30 7.61 61.81
CA VAL A 423 -32.10 6.23 61.33
C VAL A 423 -32.11 5.25 62.51
N LYS A 424 -32.96 4.22 62.43
CA LYS A 424 -33.10 3.19 63.48
C LYS A 424 -32.01 2.11 63.36
N ILE A 425 -30.92 2.30 64.10
CA ILE A 425 -29.78 1.38 64.11
C ILE A 425 -30.07 0.11 64.92
N LYS A 426 -29.75 -1.07 64.38
CA LYS A 426 -29.89 -2.36 65.10
C LYS A 426 -28.73 -2.54 66.11
N LYS A 427 -29.01 -3.06 67.30
CA LYS A 427 -28.14 -3.03 68.50
C LYS A 427 -26.73 -3.67 68.43
N ASN A 428 -26.26 -4.22 67.31
CA ASN A 428 -25.03 -5.03 67.24
C ASN A 428 -24.01 -4.59 66.16
N VAL A 429 -23.91 -3.29 65.86
CA VAL A 429 -22.94 -2.77 64.89
C VAL A 429 -21.55 -2.68 65.51
N ARG A 430 -20.52 -3.27 64.86
CA ARG A 430 -19.12 -3.11 65.29
C ARG A 430 -18.55 -1.82 64.68
N ILE A 431 -18.22 -0.87 65.54
CA ILE A 431 -17.51 0.38 65.20
C ILE A 431 -16.05 0.05 64.91
N ARG A 432 -15.45 0.67 63.89
CA ARG A 432 -13.99 0.66 63.74
C ARG A 432 -13.40 1.67 64.71
N SER A 433 -12.54 1.19 65.61
CA SER A 433 -11.72 1.99 66.52
C SER A 433 -10.56 2.65 65.80
#